data_AF-A0A094ZML4-F1
#
_entry.id   AF-A0A094ZML4-F1
#
_cell.length_a   1.000
_cell.length_b   1.000
_cell.length_c   1.000
_cell.angle_alpha   90.00
_cell.angle_beta   90.00
_cell.angle_gamma   90.00
#
_symmetry.space_group_name_H-M   'P 1'
#
loop_
_entity.id
_entity.type
_entity.pdbx_description
1 polymer ?
#
loop_
_entity_poly.entity_id
_entity_poly.type
_entity_poly.pdbx_seq_one_letter_code
_entity_poly.pdbx_strand_id
1 'polypeptide(L)'
;YTDRCKHLSLEPLWHRRLKNNLIFLYKAIYGASFLTSCPIMTHDPTYRLRNNAYTLLTVKHQKQMRCKFFAVRYSLLWNKLSVHIRNCDTFTTFKRLITLLLDSKELQHFLELPPTNEALYYGPLGI
;
A
#
# COMPACT_ATOMS: atom_id res chain seq x y z
N TYR A 1 -10.63 -1.67 21.22
CA TYR A 1 -10.48 -2.69 20.14
C TYR A 1 -9.06 -3.26 20.12
N THR A 2 -8.05 -2.40 20.08
CA THR A 2 -6.62 -2.73 20.22
C THR A 2 -6.33 -3.62 21.44
N ASP A 3 -6.90 -3.32 22.61
CA ASP A 3 -6.65 -4.12 23.82
C ASP A 3 -7.30 -5.51 23.76
N ARG A 4 -8.45 -5.62 23.09
CA ARG A 4 -9.07 -6.93 22.83
C ARG A 4 -8.22 -7.77 21.88
N CYS A 5 -7.61 -7.16 20.86
CA CYS A 5 -6.68 -7.86 19.97
C CYS A 5 -5.44 -8.36 20.74
N LYS A 6 -4.87 -7.55 21.64
CA LYS A 6 -3.74 -7.96 22.49
C LYS A 6 -4.11 -9.13 23.40
N HIS A 7 -5.28 -9.07 24.03
CA HIS A 7 -5.73 -10.12 24.95
C HIS A 7 -5.99 -11.46 24.24
N LEU A 8 -6.45 -11.42 22.99
CA LEU A 8 -6.75 -12.61 22.18
C LEU A 8 -5.57 -13.06 21.31
N SER A 9 -4.38 -12.44 21.45
CA SER A 9 -3.22 -12.67 20.58
C SER A 9 -3.55 -12.56 19.08
N LEU A 10 -4.48 -11.65 18.73
CA LEU A 10 -4.94 -11.43 17.37
C LEU A 10 -4.18 -10.27 16.72
N GLU A 11 -3.86 -10.44 15.43
CA GLU A 11 -3.33 -9.33 14.62
C GLU A 11 -4.31 -8.13 14.62
N PRO A 12 -3.79 -6.90 14.78
CA PRO A 12 -4.59 -5.69 14.66
C PRO A 12 -5.33 -5.63 13.32
N LEU A 13 -6.54 -5.07 13.31
CA LEU A 13 -7.34 -4.96 12.07
C LEU A 13 -6.63 -4.19 10.97
N TRP A 14 -5.91 -3.13 11.32
CA TRP A 14 -5.19 -2.31 10.35
C TRP A 14 -4.09 -3.11 9.65
N HIS A 15 -3.41 -4.01 10.37
CA HIS A 15 -2.34 -4.86 9.86
C HIS A 15 -2.89 -5.89 8.88
N ARG A 16 -3.97 -6.57 9.27
CA ARG A 16 -4.72 -7.49 8.38
C ARG A 16 -5.24 -6.80 7.12
N ARG A 17 -5.80 -5.58 7.27
CA ARG A 17 -6.28 -4.79 6.13
C ARG A 17 -5.14 -4.40 5.20
N LEU A 18 -4.01 -3.96 5.73
CA LEU A 18 -2.83 -3.60 4.94
C LEU A 18 -2.34 -4.78 4.11
N LYS A 19 -2.16 -5.95 4.75
CA LYS A 19 -1.77 -7.21 4.09
C LYS A 19 -2.72 -7.58 2.96
N ASN A 20 -4.01 -7.65 3.26
CA ASN A 20 -5.01 -8.06 2.28
C ASN A 20 -5.11 -7.09 1.10
N ASN A 21 -4.98 -5.79 1.35
CA ASN A 21 -5.09 -4.78 0.30
C ASN A 21 -3.85 -4.74 -0.61
N LEU A 22 -2.64 -4.99 -0.08
CA LEU A 22 -1.43 -5.16 -0.90
C LEU A 22 -1.52 -6.44 -1.76
N ILE A 23 -2.02 -7.53 -1.19
CA ILE A 23 -2.30 -8.79 -1.90
C ILE A 23 -3.34 -8.58 -3.01
N PHE A 24 -4.41 -7.85 -2.71
CA PHE A 24 -5.45 -7.51 -3.68
C PHE A 24 -4.89 -6.64 -4.81
N LEU A 25 -4.07 -5.64 -4.48
CA LEU A 25 -3.41 -4.80 -5.47
C LEU A 25 -2.51 -5.62 -6.40
N TYR A 26 -1.71 -6.56 -5.86
CA TYR A 26 -0.92 -7.49 -6.69
C TYR A 26 -1.83 -8.22 -7.68
N LYS A 27 -2.93 -8.83 -7.20
CA LYS A 27 -3.86 -9.52 -8.09
C LYS A 27 -4.46 -8.61 -9.15
N ALA A 28 -4.77 -7.36 -8.81
CA ALA A 28 -5.32 -6.39 -9.75
C ALA A 28 -4.32 -6.00 -10.86
N ILE A 29 -3.04 -5.84 -10.50
CA ILE A 29 -1.96 -5.53 -11.45
C ILE A 29 -1.76 -6.68 -12.45
N TYR A 30 -1.75 -7.92 -11.96
CA TYR A 30 -1.54 -9.11 -12.78
C TYR A 30 -2.85 -9.66 -13.41
N GLY A 31 -3.94 -8.88 -13.40
CA GLY A 31 -5.20 -9.25 -14.06
C GLY A 31 -6.01 -10.36 -13.38
N ALA A 32 -5.62 -10.80 -12.18
CA ALA A 32 -6.31 -11.84 -11.41
C ALA A 32 -7.44 -11.28 -10.51
N SER A 33 -7.67 -9.98 -10.50
CA SER A 33 -8.78 -9.33 -9.78
C SER A 33 -9.19 -8.02 -10.46
N PHE A 34 -10.46 -7.65 -10.32
CA PHE A 34 -10.97 -6.41 -10.90
C PHE A 34 -10.79 -5.22 -9.95
N LEU A 35 -10.26 -4.12 -10.48
CA LEU A 35 -10.21 -2.82 -9.81
C LEU A 35 -10.62 -1.75 -10.82
N THR A 36 -11.72 -1.05 -10.55
CA THR A 36 -12.33 -0.03 -11.45
C THR A 36 -11.33 1.03 -11.91
N SER A 37 -10.35 1.35 -11.08
CA SER A 37 -9.24 2.25 -11.43
C SER A 37 -7.90 1.57 -11.13
N CYS A 38 -7.54 0.58 -11.95
CA CYS A 38 -6.24 -0.09 -11.80
C CYS A 38 -5.10 0.92 -12.03
N PRO A 39 -4.11 1.02 -11.13
CA PRO A 39 -2.97 1.89 -11.34
C PRO A 39 -2.12 1.42 -12.52
N ILE A 40 -1.63 2.38 -13.30
CA ILE A 40 -0.79 2.11 -14.47
C ILE A 40 0.63 1.80 -13.99
N MET A 41 1.17 0.66 -14.40
CA MET A 41 2.55 0.27 -14.10
C MET A 41 3.50 0.89 -15.14
N THR A 42 4.59 1.53 -14.69
CA THR A 42 5.65 1.95 -15.61
C THR A 42 6.51 0.76 -16.00
N HIS A 43 6.41 0.33 -17.25
CA HIS A 43 7.24 -0.72 -17.83
C HIS A 43 8.47 -0.20 -18.60
N ASP A 44 8.58 1.12 -18.82
CA ASP A 44 9.58 1.70 -19.72
C ASP A 44 10.92 2.04 -19.01
N PRO A 45 12.04 1.44 -19.44
CA PRO A 45 13.38 1.74 -18.95
C PRO A 45 14.13 2.74 -19.84
N THR A 46 13.45 3.63 -20.58
CA THR A 46 14.11 4.70 -21.37
C THR A 46 15.16 5.49 -20.58
N TYR A 47 15.02 5.52 -19.25
CA TYR A 47 16.07 5.94 -18.32
C TYR A 47 16.23 4.87 -17.24
N ARG A 48 17.36 4.14 -17.23
CA ARG A 48 17.73 3.19 -16.16
C ARG A 48 18.06 3.93 -14.86
N LEU A 49 17.06 4.54 -14.24
CA LEU A 49 17.13 4.84 -12.81
C LEU A 49 16.99 3.49 -12.10
N ARG A 50 18.07 3.07 -11.43
CA ARG A 50 18.33 1.76 -10.81
C ARG A 50 17.22 1.22 -9.86
N ASN A 51 16.11 1.94 -9.70
CA ASN A 51 15.05 1.66 -8.74
C ASN A 51 13.59 1.86 -9.26
N ASN A 52 13.40 2.25 -10.53
CA ASN A 52 12.07 2.65 -11.04
C ASN A 52 11.27 1.54 -11.74
N ALA A 53 11.86 0.37 -11.99
CA ALA A 53 11.14 -0.76 -12.56
C ALA A 53 9.95 -1.15 -11.66
N TYR A 54 8.79 -1.38 -12.25
CA TYR A 54 7.56 -1.80 -11.56
C TYR A 54 7.04 -0.79 -10.52
N THR A 55 7.20 0.50 -10.82
CA THR A 55 6.59 1.59 -10.06
C THR A 55 5.19 1.87 -10.59
N LEU A 56 4.23 2.02 -9.69
CA LEU A 56 2.85 2.38 -10.03
C LEU A 56 2.73 3.90 -10.13
N LEU A 57 2.17 4.38 -11.24
CA LEU A 57 1.88 5.79 -11.45
C LEU A 57 0.77 6.24 -10.50
N THR A 58 1.05 7.29 -9.75
CA THR A 58 0.10 7.92 -8.81
C THR A 58 -0.39 9.24 -9.39
N VAL A 59 -1.72 9.41 -9.44
CA VAL A 59 -2.33 10.66 -9.93
C VAL A 59 -2.20 11.73 -8.83
N LYS A 60 -1.58 12.86 -9.17
CA LYS A 60 -1.30 13.95 -8.21
C LYS A 60 -2.51 14.84 -7.86
N HIS A 61 -3.57 14.83 -8.68
CA HIS A 61 -4.70 15.75 -8.51
C HIS A 61 -5.73 15.31 -7.46
N GLN A 62 -6.01 16.21 -6.49
CA GLN A 62 -6.89 15.98 -5.33
C GLN A 62 -8.33 15.56 -5.70
N LYS A 63 -8.93 16.11 -6.76
CA LYS A 63 -10.32 15.81 -7.16
C LYS A 63 -10.48 14.35 -7.59
N GLN A 64 -9.46 13.75 -8.22
CA GLN A 64 -9.46 12.33 -8.58
C GLN A 64 -9.05 11.42 -7.41
N MET A 65 -8.34 11.94 -6.40
CA MET A 65 -7.89 11.14 -5.25
C MET A 65 -9.05 10.58 -4.42
N ARG A 66 -10.16 11.32 -4.23
CA ARG A 66 -11.30 10.82 -3.44
C ARG A 66 -11.94 9.59 -4.08
N CYS A 67 -12.13 9.61 -5.40
CA CYS A 67 -12.68 8.46 -6.15
C CYS A 67 -11.68 7.31 -6.31
N LYS A 68 -10.37 7.61 -6.30
CA LYS A 68 -9.29 6.63 -6.50
C LYS A 68 -8.47 6.39 -5.23
N PHE A 69 -9.06 6.59 -4.04
CA PHE A 69 -8.33 6.57 -2.76
C PHE A 69 -7.55 5.28 -2.57
N PHE A 70 -8.18 4.13 -2.86
CA PHE A 70 -7.54 2.83 -2.79
C PHE A 70 -6.32 2.76 -3.73
N ALA A 71 -6.54 3.02 -5.02
CA ALA A 71 -5.50 2.92 -6.04
C ALA A 71 -4.33 3.85 -5.72
N VAL A 72 -4.58 5.10 -5.33
CA VAL A 72 -3.53 6.06 -4.99
C VAL A 72 -2.75 5.62 -3.74
N ARG A 73 -3.45 5.32 -2.63
CA ARG A 73 -2.80 4.97 -1.37
C ARG A 73 -1.96 3.70 -1.49
N TYR A 74 -2.50 2.65 -2.09
CA TYR A 74 -1.79 1.38 -2.20
C TYR A 74 -0.74 1.40 -3.30
N SER A 75 -0.83 2.29 -4.31
CA SER A 75 0.28 2.53 -5.23
C SER A 75 1.46 3.20 -4.56
N LEU A 76 1.23 4.17 -3.67
CA LEU A 76 2.31 4.78 -2.88
C LEU A 76 2.99 3.74 -1.98
N LEU A 77 2.21 2.91 -1.29
CA LEU A 77 2.74 1.83 -0.46
C LEU A 77 3.50 0.78 -1.28
N TRP A 78 2.98 0.42 -2.45
CA TRP A 78 3.66 -0.47 -3.39
C TRP A 78 5.02 0.08 -3.78
N ASN A 79 5.11 1.37 -4.11
CA ASN A 79 6.36 2.01 -4.52
C ASN A 79 7.40 2.11 -3.40
N LYS A 80 6.98 2.06 -2.13
CA LYS A 80 7.89 1.95 -0.97
C LYS A 80 8.44 0.54 -0.78
N LEU A 81 7.86 -0.48 -1.41
CA LEU A 81 8.38 -1.84 -1.32
C LEU A 81 9.74 -1.94 -2.02
N SER A 82 10.61 -2.78 -1.45
CA SER A 82 11.88 -3.10 -2.09
C SER A 82 11.64 -3.71 -3.49
N VAL A 83 12.58 -3.48 -4.39
CA VAL A 83 12.51 -4.00 -5.77
C VAL A 83 12.35 -5.53 -5.77
N HIS A 84 12.96 -6.23 -4.81
CA HIS A 84 12.80 -7.67 -4.68
C HIS A 84 11.32 -8.05 -4.49
N ILE A 85 10.59 -7.36 -3.61
CA ILE A 85 9.17 -7.69 -3.35
C ILE A 85 8.30 -7.33 -4.56
N ARG A 86 8.57 -6.20 -5.21
CA ARG A 86 7.81 -5.76 -6.41
C ARG A 86 7.99 -6.68 -7.62
N ASN A 87 9.21 -7.19 -7.81
CA ASN A 87 9.56 -8.03 -8.97
C ASN A 87 9.29 -9.52 -8.74
N CYS A 88 8.43 -9.88 -7.79
CA CYS A 88 8.13 -11.28 -7.55
C CYS A 88 7.27 -11.87 -8.66
N ASP A 89 7.80 -12.90 -9.32
CA ASP A 89 7.15 -13.55 -10.45
C ASP A 89 5.92 -14.38 -10.05
N THR A 90 5.80 -14.77 -8.78
CA THR A 90 4.70 -15.60 -8.30
C THR A 90 3.94 -14.99 -7.13
N PHE A 91 2.62 -15.19 -7.16
CA PHE A 91 1.71 -14.76 -6.10
C PHE A 91 2.08 -15.34 -4.73
N THR A 92 2.47 -16.62 -4.70
CA THR A 92 2.84 -17.31 -3.45
C THR A 92 4.09 -16.68 -2.82
N THR A 93 5.11 -16.38 -3.63
CA THR A 93 6.32 -15.70 -3.16
C THR A 93 6.01 -14.29 -2.67
N PHE A 94 5.20 -13.53 -3.41
CA PHE A 94 4.77 -12.19 -2.99
C PHE A 94 4.04 -12.22 -1.64
N LYS A 95 3.06 -13.12 -1.47
CA LYS A 95 2.30 -13.29 -0.22
C LYS A 95 3.21 -13.61 0.97
N ARG A 96 4.22 -14.47 0.76
CA ARG A 96 5.21 -14.81 1.78
C ARG A 96 6.05 -13.59 2.17
N LEU A 97 6.61 -12.88 1.20
CA LEU A 97 7.47 -11.72 1.46
C LEU A 97 6.73 -10.56 2.11
N ILE A 98 5.48 -10.28 1.69
CA ILE A 98 4.64 -9.28 2.37
C ILE A 98 4.37 -9.68 3.81
N THR A 99 4.08 -10.95 4.08
CA THR A 99 3.88 -11.41 5.46
C THR A 99 5.13 -11.18 6.30
N LEU A 100 6.31 -11.57 5.80
CA LEU A 100 7.59 -11.35 6.48
C LEU A 100 7.88 -9.86 6.72
N LEU A 101 7.62 -8.98 5.74
CA LEU A 101 7.80 -7.53 5.89
C LEU A 101 6.86 -6.94 6.95
N LEU A 102 5.60 -7.37 6.96
CA LEU A 102 4.60 -6.86 7.91
C LEU A 102 4.79 -7.42 9.32
N ASP A 103 5.47 -8.54 9.47
CA ASP A 103 5.79 -9.12 10.78
C ASP A 103 7.16 -8.65 11.30
N SER A 104 7.95 -7.97 10.46
CA SER A 104 9.27 -7.45 10.83
C SER A 104 9.19 -6.08 11.51
N LYS A 105 10.27 -5.73 12.22
CA LYS A 105 10.45 -4.38 12.80
C LYS A 105 10.55 -3.29 11.72
N GLU A 106 10.85 -3.67 10.47
CA GLU A 106 10.94 -2.76 9.33
C GLU A 106 9.58 -2.19 8.92
N LEU A 107 8.48 -2.78 9.42
CA LEU A 107 7.14 -2.25 9.20
C LEU A 107 7.01 -0.78 9.64
N GLN A 108 7.68 -0.37 10.71
CA GLN A 108 7.61 1.00 11.21
C GLN A 108 8.19 2.00 10.19
N HIS A 109 9.34 1.65 9.59
CA HIS A 109 9.96 2.43 8.51
C HIS A 109 9.14 2.37 7.22
N PHE A 110 8.58 1.21 6.89
CA PHE A 110 7.72 1.04 5.72
C PHE A 110 6.47 1.92 5.81
N LEU A 111 5.86 1.97 7.00
CA LEU A 111 4.66 2.74 7.20
C LEU A 111 4.96 4.23 7.11
N GLU A 112 6.01 4.75 7.79
CA GLU A 112 6.34 6.19 7.90
C GLU A 112 5.18 7.07 7.41
N LEU A 113 4.08 6.90 8.11
CA LEU A 113 2.94 7.77 8.08
C LEU A 113 3.38 8.89 9.02
N PRO A 114 3.24 10.17 8.64
CA PRO A 114 3.28 11.21 9.67
C PRO A 114 2.33 10.78 10.78
N PRO A 115 2.66 11.00 12.07
CA PRO A 115 1.85 10.54 13.19
C PRO A 115 0.45 11.07 12.98
N THR A 116 -0.45 10.24 12.45
CA THR A 116 -1.79 10.70 12.08
C THR A 116 -2.67 10.52 13.30
N ASN A 117 -2.31 11.25 14.35
CA ASN A 117 -3.13 11.51 15.52
C ASN A 117 -3.46 13.01 15.67
N GLU A 118 -3.17 13.88 14.67
CA GLU A 118 -3.42 15.33 14.81
C GLU A 118 -4.03 16.02 13.56
N ALA A 119 -4.84 15.35 12.74
CA ALA A 119 -5.55 16.04 11.64
C ALA A 119 -7.04 15.68 11.52
N LEU A 120 -7.67 15.28 12.63
CA LEU A 120 -9.14 15.27 12.77
C LEU A 120 -9.70 16.53 13.45
N TYR A 121 -8.89 17.56 13.66
CA TYR A 121 -9.39 18.90 13.98
C TYR A 121 -9.69 19.67 12.68
N TYR A 122 -10.71 19.24 11.95
CA TYR A 122 -11.58 20.22 11.31
C TYR A 122 -12.54 20.70 12.40
N GLY A 123 -12.09 21.67 13.19
CA GLY A 123 -13.01 22.54 13.92
C GLY A 123 -13.89 23.27 12.91
N PRO A 124 -15.13 23.66 13.28
CA PRO A 124 -16.03 24.32 12.35
C PRO A 124 -15.39 25.61 11.86
N LEU A 125 -15.42 25.84 10.54
CA LEU A 125 -15.22 27.17 9.97
C LEU A 125 -16.33 28.06 10.55
N GLY A 126 -15.96 28.84 11.57
CA GLY A 126 -16.78 29.91 12.10
C GLY A 126 -17.11 30.89 11.00
N ILE A 127 -18.38 31.29 11.01
CA ILE A 127 -19.08 32.22 10.12
C ILE A 127 -18.36 33.57 10.02
#